data_AF-A0A4P7GPS4-F1
#
_entry.id   AF-A0A4P7GPS4-F1
#
_cell.length_a   1.000
_cell.length_b   1.000
_cell.length_c   1.000
_cell.angle_alpha   90.00
_cell.angle_beta   90.00
_cell.angle_gamma   90.00
#
_symmetry.space_group_name_H-M   'P 1'
#
loop_
_entity.id
_entity.type
_entity.pdbx_description
1 polymer ?
#
loop_
_entity_poly.entity_id
_entity_poly.type
_entity_poly.pdbx_seq_one_letter_code
_entity_poly.pdbx_strand_id
1 'polypeptide(L)'
;MRRREPLGSVADRVARSGTPSAPAPATPLVKHCWVDGTHGRVAGLLLAWEQRGDGWWGRVVHPVATDADGWAVVVEWVPAALLEGV
;
A
#
# COMPACT_ATOMS: atom_id res chain seq x y z
N MET A 1 29.17 45.27 11.53
CA MET A 1 28.81 44.80 10.17
C MET A 1 29.19 43.33 10.06
N ARG A 2 28.23 42.38 10.06
CA ARG A 2 28.52 40.95 9.88
C ARG A 2 28.39 40.62 8.39
N ARG A 3 29.51 40.29 7.72
CA ARG A 3 29.51 39.83 6.33
C ARG A 3 28.86 38.44 6.29
N ARG A 4 27.77 38.28 5.53
CA ARG A 4 27.20 36.98 5.18
C ARG A 4 28.04 36.41 4.04
N GLU A 5 28.70 35.29 4.27
CA GLU A 5 29.39 34.57 3.19
C GLU A 5 28.36 34.00 2.21
N PRO A 6 28.62 34.02 0.89
CA PRO A 6 27.72 33.40 -0.07
C PRO A 6 27.78 31.89 0.10
N LEU A 7 26.64 31.29 0.43
CA LEU A 7 26.42 29.86 0.26
C LEU A 7 26.72 29.57 -1.22
N GLY A 8 27.79 28.83 -1.50
CA GLY A 8 28.27 28.56 -2.86
C GLY A 8 27.19 28.09 -3.85
N SER A 9 27.57 27.97 -5.12
CA SER A 9 26.64 27.68 -6.21
C SER A 9 25.72 26.48 -5.91
N VAL A 10 24.51 26.49 -6.48
CA VAL A 10 23.61 25.34 -6.45
C VAL A 10 24.34 24.07 -6.92
N ALA A 11 25.22 24.20 -7.91
CA ALA A 11 26.04 23.09 -8.42
C ALA A 11 26.96 22.48 -7.33
N ASP A 12 27.60 23.30 -6.50
CA ASP A 12 28.47 22.84 -5.41
C ASP A 12 27.71 22.17 -4.27
N ARG A 13 26.40 22.43 -4.16
CA ARG A 13 25.53 21.75 -3.19
C ARG A 13 25.10 20.39 -3.71
N VAL A 14 24.75 20.30 -4.99
CA VAL A 14 24.37 19.04 -5.64
C VAL A 14 25.54 18.06 -5.67
N ALA A 15 26.76 18.53 -5.94
CA ALA A 15 27.95 17.69 -5.94
C ALA A 15 28.27 17.10 -4.55
N ARG A 16 27.94 17.81 -3.46
CA ARG A 16 28.17 17.35 -2.08
C ARG A 16 27.09 16.43 -1.54
N SER A 17 25.90 16.42 -2.12
CA SER A 17 24.78 15.58 -1.70
C SER A 17 24.76 14.19 -2.34
N GLY A 18 25.74 13.88 -3.21
CA GLY A 18 25.79 12.66 -4.02
C GLY A 18 26.23 11.41 -3.28
N THR A 19 25.74 11.16 -2.06
CA THR A 19 25.87 9.83 -1.46
C THR A 19 24.94 8.89 -2.24
N PRO A 20 25.42 7.80 -2.86
CA PRO A 20 24.54 6.82 -3.48
C PRO A 20 23.62 6.26 -2.39
N SER A 21 22.35 6.66 -2.43
CA SER A 21 21.33 6.08 -1.56
C SER A 21 21.17 4.62 -2.00
N ALA A 22 21.53 3.68 -1.12
CA ALA A 22 21.22 2.28 -1.34
C ALA A 22 19.70 2.17 -1.62
N PRO A 23 19.25 1.36 -2.59
CA PRO A 23 17.84 1.21 -2.86
C PRO A 23 17.14 0.81 -1.57
N ALA A 24 16.20 1.64 -1.12
CA ALA A 24 15.36 1.31 0.01
C ALA A 24 14.68 -0.05 -0.27
N PRO A 25 14.53 -0.93 0.72
CA PRO A 25 13.75 -2.15 0.53
C PRO A 25 12.38 -1.75 -0.03
N ALA A 26 12.01 -2.35 -1.16
CA ALA A 26 10.73 -2.06 -1.80
C ALA A 26 9.62 -2.34 -0.78
N THR A 27 8.96 -1.29 -0.32
CA THR A 27 7.81 -1.45 0.56
C THR A 27 6.79 -2.27 -0.21
N PRO A 28 6.23 -3.37 0.35
CA PRO A 28 5.18 -4.09 -0.33
C PRO A 28 4.07 -3.09 -0.68
N LEU A 29 3.64 -3.09 -1.94
CA LEU A 29 2.62 -2.18 -2.46
C LEU A 29 1.24 -2.61 -1.94
N VAL A 30 1.04 -2.46 -0.63
CA VAL A 30 -0.25 -2.69 0.02
C VAL A 30 -1.14 -1.50 -0.29
N LYS A 31 -2.35 -1.77 -0.77
CA LYS A 31 -3.35 -0.74 -1.05
C LYS A 31 -4.55 -0.89 -0.11
N HIS A 32 -5.11 0.23 0.34
CA HIS A 32 -6.42 0.21 0.98
C HIS A 32 -7.47 -0.15 -0.07
N CYS A 33 -8.45 -0.93 0.34
CA CYS A 33 -9.56 -1.32 -0.51
C CYS A 33 -10.83 -1.46 0.32
N TRP A 34 -11.97 -1.46 -0.37
CA TRP A 34 -13.23 -1.91 0.18
C TRP A 34 -13.51 -3.33 -0.32
N VAL A 35 -13.96 -4.20 0.57
CA VAL A 35 -14.40 -5.56 0.25
C VAL A 35 -15.91 -5.63 0.47
N ASP A 36 -16.65 -6.00 -0.57
CA ASP A 36 -18.09 -6.24 -0.47
C ASP A 36 -18.35 -7.68 -0.04
N GLY A 37 -19.14 -7.85 1.03
CA GLY A 37 -19.46 -9.16 1.61
C GLY A 37 -20.89 -9.24 2.13
N THR A 38 -21.21 -10.38 2.75
CA THR A 38 -22.57 -10.68 3.26
C THR A 38 -23.05 -9.72 4.35
N HIS A 39 -22.12 -9.11 5.08
CA HIS A 39 -22.40 -8.14 6.15
C HIS A 39 -22.23 -6.69 5.67
N GLY A 40 -22.27 -6.48 4.36
CA GLY A 40 -22.02 -5.20 3.72
C GLY A 40 -20.54 -4.98 3.41
N ARG A 41 -20.18 -3.71 3.26
CA ARG A 41 -18.84 -3.27 2.86
C ARG A 41 -17.92 -3.12 4.05
N VAL A 42 -16.74 -3.73 3.98
CA VAL A 42 -15.70 -3.65 5.02
C VAL A 42 -14.38 -3.12 4.48
N ALA A 43 -13.61 -2.46 5.33
CA ALA A 43 -12.29 -1.97 4.98
C ALA A 43 -11.28 -3.12 4.95
N GLY A 44 -10.43 -3.16 3.92
CA GLY A 44 -9.41 -4.18 3.76
C GLY A 44 -8.10 -3.65 3.19
N LEU A 45 -7.09 -4.52 3.18
CA LEU A 45 -5.78 -4.28 2.60
C LEU A 45 -5.51 -5.29 1.49
N LEU A 46 -5.33 -4.80 0.28
CA LEU A 46 -4.93 -5.60 -0.87
C LEU A 46 -3.43 -5.85 -0.84
N LEU A 47 -3.05 -7.12 -0.83
CA LEU A 47 -1.68 -7.60 -0.73
C LEU A 47 -1.08 -8.03 -2.06
N ALA A 48 -1.89 -8.61 -2.95
CA ALA A 48 -1.45 -9.15 -4.23
C ALA A 48 -2.60 -9.30 -5.22
N TRP A 49 -2.26 -9.40 -6.51
CA TRP A 49 -3.17 -9.76 -7.59
C TRP A 49 -2.75 -11.10 -8.21
N GLU A 50 -3.72 -11.88 -8.65
CA GLU A 50 -3.51 -13.11 -9.42
C GLU A 50 -4.57 -13.20 -10.51
N GLN A 51 -4.16 -13.54 -11.74
CA GLN A 51 -5.08 -13.83 -12.83
C GLN A 51 -5.37 -15.33 -12.85
N ARG A 52 -6.64 -15.70 -12.73
CA ARG A 52 -7.15 -17.08 -12.79
C ARG A 52 -8.03 -17.25 -14.04
N GLY A 53 -8.49 -18.48 -14.27
CA GLY A 53 -9.31 -18.80 -15.45
C GLY A 53 -10.62 -18.03 -15.53
N ASP A 54 -11.13 -17.55 -14.40
CA ASP A 54 -12.38 -16.79 -14.26
C ASP A 54 -12.16 -15.27 -14.04
N GLY A 55 -10.91 -14.79 -14.08
CA GLY A 55 -10.59 -13.37 -14.02
C GLY A 55 -9.54 -13.01 -12.97
N TRP A 56 -9.54 -11.75 -12.55
CA TRP A 56 -8.60 -11.24 -11.55
C TRP A 56 -9.11 -11.49 -10.13
N TRP A 57 -8.20 -11.92 -9.28
CA TRP A 57 -8.41 -12.14 -7.85
C TRP A 57 -7.42 -11.31 -7.05
N GLY A 58 -7.90 -10.67 -5.99
CA GLY A 58 -7.07 -9.92 -5.05
C GLY A 58 -6.88 -10.71 -3.76
N ARG A 59 -5.64 -10.83 -3.28
CA ARG A 59 -5.37 -11.37 -1.95
C ARG A 59 -5.52 -10.26 -0.94
N VAL A 60 -6.53 -10.35 -0.08
CA VAL A 60 -6.92 -9.26 0.83
C VAL A 60 -6.87 -9.69 2.28
N VAL A 61 -6.49 -8.76 3.15
CA VAL A 61 -6.70 -8.86 4.61
C VAL A 61 -7.92 -8.01 4.94
N HIS A 62 -8.95 -8.59 5.56
CA HIS A 62 -10.17 -7.86 5.92
C HIS A 62 -10.92 -8.54 7.07
N PRO A 63 -11.81 -7.83 7.79
CA PRO A 63 -12.59 -8.41 8.87
C PRO A 63 -13.85 -9.11 8.34
N VAL A 64 -14.13 -10.31 8.87
CA VAL A 64 -15.36 -11.06 8.62
C VAL A 64 -16.12 -11.25 9.93
N ALA A 65 -17.44 -11.13 9.88
CA ALA A 65 -18.29 -11.42 11.03
C ALA A 65 -18.28 -12.93 11.32
N THR A 66 -18.36 -13.28 12.60
CA THR A 66 -18.44 -14.66 13.09
C THR A 66 -19.81 -14.92 13.70
N ASP A 67 -20.23 -16.19 13.75
CA ASP A 67 -21.54 -16.60 14.28
C ASP A 67 -21.75 -16.24 15.77
N ALA A 68 -20.68 -15.90 16.50
CA ALA A 68 -20.70 -15.57 17.92
C ALA A 68 -20.78 -14.05 18.20
N ASP A 69 -21.45 -13.28 17.33
CA ASP A 69 -21.52 -11.81 17.37
C ASP A 69 -20.13 -11.14 17.40
N GLY A 70 -19.12 -11.79 16.81
CA GLY A 70 -17.73 -11.37 16.83
C GLY A 70 -17.18 -11.04 15.45
N TRP A 71 -15.92 -10.62 15.41
CA TRP A 71 -15.18 -10.34 14.18
C TRP A 71 -13.85 -11.09 14.18
N ALA A 72 -13.47 -11.63 13.02
CA ALA A 72 -12.16 -12.22 12.78
C ALA A 72 -11.47 -11.51 11.61
N VAL A 73 -10.15 -11.37 11.68
CA VAL A 73 -9.36 -10.86 10.55
C VAL A 73 -8.83 -12.05 9.76
N VAL A 74 -9.12 -12.10 8.47
CA VAL A 74 -8.73 -13.20 7.59
C VAL A 74 -7.86 -12.70 6.46
N VAL A 75 -7.11 -13.63 5.85
CA VAL A 75 -6.40 -13.39 4.58
C VAL A 75 -6.89 -14.40 3.57
N GLU A 76 -7.54 -13.92 2.52
CA GLU A 76 -8.11 -14.78 1.49
C GLU A 76 -7.99 -14.15 0.10
N TRP A 77 -8.27 -14.95 -0.92
CA TRP A 77 -8.39 -14.48 -2.30
C TRP A 77 -9.85 -14.19 -2.59
N VAL A 78 -10.13 -12.97 -3.06
CA VAL A 78 -11.48 -12.50 -3.39
C VAL A 78 -11.52 -12.08 -4.87
N PRO A 79 -12.62 -12.35 -5.62
CA PRO A 79 -12.76 -11.85 -6.98
C PRO A 79 -12.64 -10.33 -7.04
N ALA A 80 -11.99 -9.80 -8.07
CA ALA A 80 -11.82 -8.35 -8.25
C ALA A 80 -13.16 -7.60 -8.30
N ALA A 81 -14.24 -8.26 -8.73
CA ALA A 81 -15.59 -7.70 -8.76
C ALA A 81 -16.18 -7.37 -7.38
N LEU A 82 -15.58 -7.86 -6.29
CA LEU A 82 -15.97 -7.53 -4.92
C LEU A 82 -15.04 -6.48 -4.27
N LEU A 83 -14.08 -5.94 -5.03
CA LEU A 83 -13.09 -4.98 -4.54
C LEU A 83 -13.34 -3.59 -5.15
N GLU A 84 -13.28 -2.55 -4.32
CA GLU A 84 -13.33 -1.15 -4.76
C GLU A 84 -12.17 -0.32 -4.20
N GLY A 85 -11.83 0.77 -4.90
CA GLY A 85 -10.79 1.72 -4.48
C GLY A 85 -9.35 1.21 -4.65
N VAL A 86 -9.15 0.21 -5.52
CA VAL A 86 -7.88 -0.51 -5.76
C VAL A 86 -7.10 -0.06 -6.99
#